data_AF-A0A7H4PB85-F1
#
_entry.id   AF-A0A7H4PB85-F1
#
_cell.length_a   1.000
_cell.length_b   1.000
_cell.length_c   1.000
_cell.angle_alpha   90.00
_cell.angle_beta   90.00
_cell.angle_gamma   90.00
#
_symmetry.space_group_name_H-M   'P 1'
#
loop_
_entity.id
_entity.type
_entity.pdbx_description
1 polymer ?
#
loop_
_entity_poly.entity_id
_entity_poly.type
_entity_poly.pdbx_seq_one_letter_code
_entity_poly.pdbx_strand_id
1 'polypeptide(L)'
;MAYSTKTLPADAVIVAAAGSLPGDLQRVWRNRATNTYHVEYGYSCMGYEVSAALGVKLAQPQSEVYSLVGDGSFMMLHSELVTSLQERAKINIVLLDNMANGCINNLQMEHGMDSFGTEFRFRCAESGQLQGGLVPVDFATVAAGYGCKTWRVNDARRTTPRAGRRAPRNRQHPDRH
;
A
#
# COMPACT_ATOMS: atom_id res chain seq x y z
N MET A 1 2.98 2.78 16.13
CA MET A 1 3.81 3.30 15.03
C MET A 1 4.41 2.12 14.28
N ALA A 2 3.77 1.71 13.19
CA ALA A 2 3.93 0.38 12.58
C ALA A 2 5.23 0.16 11.80
N TYR A 3 5.92 1.22 11.38
CA TYR A 3 7.17 1.14 10.63
C TYR A 3 8.19 2.08 11.27
N SER A 4 8.75 1.63 12.41
CA SER A 4 9.87 2.32 13.03
C SER A 4 11.12 2.08 12.19
N THR A 5 11.79 3.13 11.76
CA THR A 5 13.08 3.00 11.06
C THR A 5 14.13 2.25 11.88
N LYS A 6 13.93 2.06 13.19
CA LYS A 6 14.81 1.27 14.06
C LYS A 6 14.74 -0.25 13.83
N THR A 7 13.64 -0.78 13.29
CA THR A 7 13.45 -2.23 13.11
C THR A 7 13.78 -2.74 11.71
N LEU A 8 13.98 -1.82 10.75
CA LEU A 8 14.32 -2.15 9.36
C LEU A 8 15.84 -2.12 9.14
N PRO A 9 16.35 -2.68 8.03
CA PRO A 9 17.71 -2.43 7.56
C PRO A 9 17.97 -0.93 7.30
N ALA A 10 19.22 -0.48 7.46
CA ALA A 10 19.59 0.94 7.31
C ALA A 10 19.44 1.45 5.87
N ASP A 11 19.60 0.54 4.91
CA ASP A 11 19.47 0.74 3.47
C ASP A 11 18.07 0.40 2.95
N ALA A 12 17.09 0.15 3.82
CA ALA A 12 15.72 -0.11 3.40
C ALA A 12 15.15 1.14 2.69
N VAL A 13 14.59 0.93 1.51
CA VAL A 13 14.05 2.00 0.67
C VAL A 13 12.55 2.10 0.89
N ILE A 14 12.06 3.31 1.10
CA ILE A 14 10.62 3.61 1.15
C ILE A 14 10.17 4.37 -0.10
N VAL A 15 9.02 3.97 -0.63
CA VAL A 15 8.35 4.59 -1.78
C VAL A 15 6.96 5.08 -1.37
N ALA A 16 6.59 6.30 -1.75
CA ALA A 16 5.22 6.83 -1.63
C ALA A 16 4.97 7.89 -2.72
N ALA A 17 3.71 8.19 -3.07
CA ALA A 17 3.39 9.23 -4.05
C ALA A 17 2.20 10.11 -3.69
N ALA A 18 1.00 9.54 -3.59
CA ALA A 18 -0.21 10.33 -3.52
C ALA A 18 -0.87 10.38 -2.12
N GLY A 19 -1.73 11.38 -1.93
CA GLY A 19 -2.56 11.53 -0.73
C GLY A 19 -1.83 12.18 0.45
N SER A 20 -2.28 11.88 1.67
CA SER A 20 -1.64 12.40 2.89
C SER A 20 -0.34 11.66 3.24
N LEU A 21 -0.13 10.48 2.66
CA LEU A 21 0.97 9.56 2.97
C LEU A 21 2.37 10.18 2.83
N PRO A 22 2.69 10.95 1.78
CA PRO A 22 3.95 11.71 1.71
C PRO A 22 4.18 12.65 2.90
N GLY A 23 3.14 13.37 3.32
CA GLY A 23 3.21 14.31 4.45
C GLY A 23 3.35 13.58 5.79
N ASP A 24 2.66 12.45 5.96
CA ASP A 24 2.80 11.59 7.12
C ASP A 24 4.21 10.98 7.18
N LEU A 25 4.71 10.50 6.05
CA LEU A 25 6.02 9.88 5.92
C LEU A 25 7.13 10.88 6.25
N GLN A 26 7.04 12.13 5.79
CA GLN A 26 8.00 13.19 6.12
C GLN A 26 8.09 13.44 7.64
N ARG A 27 6.99 13.27 8.38
CA ARG A 27 6.98 13.46 9.84
C ARG A 27 7.56 12.28 10.61
N VAL A 28 7.37 11.05 10.13
CA VAL A 28 7.64 9.83 10.89
C VAL A 28 8.88 9.06 10.43
N TRP A 29 9.31 9.25 9.19
CA TRP A 29 10.42 8.52 8.61
C TRP A 29 11.76 9.24 8.84
N ARG A 30 12.79 8.47 9.21
CA ARG A 30 14.16 8.96 9.40
C ARG A 30 15.12 8.14 8.55
N ASN A 31 15.61 8.75 7.48
CA ASN A 31 16.60 8.12 6.60
C ASN A 31 17.90 7.84 7.36
N ARG A 32 18.45 6.65 7.14
CA ARG A 32 19.72 6.21 7.75
C ARG A 32 20.81 5.92 6.72
N ALA A 33 20.48 6.01 5.44
CA ALA A 33 21.39 5.90 4.31
C ALA A 33 20.91 6.78 3.15
N THR A 34 21.81 7.09 2.21
CA THR A 34 21.50 7.83 0.98
C THR A 34 20.62 7.01 0.05
N ASN A 35 19.78 7.66 -0.78
CA ASN A 35 18.92 7.01 -1.79
C ASN A 35 17.93 5.97 -1.22
N THR A 36 17.44 6.20 0.00
CA THR A 36 16.46 5.33 0.69
C THR A 36 15.05 5.91 0.78
N TYR A 37 14.82 7.08 0.20
CA TYR A 37 13.55 7.82 0.30
C TYR A 37 13.12 8.30 -1.09
N HIS A 38 12.15 7.60 -1.67
CA HIS A 38 11.57 7.93 -2.96
C HIS A 38 10.15 8.41 -2.77
N VAL A 39 9.94 9.71 -2.90
CA VAL A 39 8.62 10.29 -2.79
C VAL A 39 8.34 11.13 -4.02
N GLU A 40 7.28 10.76 -4.74
CA GLU A 40 6.77 11.53 -5.87
C GLU A 40 5.67 12.46 -5.36
N TYR A 41 6.00 13.73 -5.09
CA TYR A 41 5.05 14.71 -4.57
C TYR A 41 4.80 15.88 -5.55
N GLY A 42 5.45 15.87 -6.71
CA GLY A 42 5.35 16.98 -7.67
C GLY A 42 4.09 16.86 -8.53
N TYR A 43 3.84 15.67 -9.07
CA TYR A 43 2.65 15.34 -9.85
C TYR A 43 1.59 14.62 -9.00
N SER A 44 1.98 14.04 -7.85
CA SER A 44 1.11 13.30 -6.93
C SER A 44 0.32 12.21 -7.66
N CYS A 45 1.01 11.44 -8.50
CA CYS A 45 0.41 10.46 -9.38
C CYS A 45 -0.06 9.22 -8.60
N MET A 46 -1.37 9.04 -8.45
CA MET A 46 -1.94 7.83 -7.86
C MET A 46 -1.61 6.60 -8.73
N GLY A 47 -1.20 5.51 -8.07
CA GLY A 47 -0.80 4.26 -8.75
C GLY A 47 0.69 4.16 -9.07
N TYR A 48 1.46 5.23 -8.84
CA TYR A 48 2.92 5.20 -8.99
C TYR A 48 3.59 4.21 -8.02
N GLU A 49 3.04 4.03 -6.82
CA GLU A 49 3.75 3.49 -5.66
C GLU A 49 4.18 2.02 -5.85
N VAL A 50 3.36 1.19 -6.50
CA VAL A 50 3.68 -0.23 -6.76
C VAL A 50 4.75 -0.35 -7.85
N SER A 51 4.55 0.35 -8.97
CA SER A 51 5.46 0.33 -10.12
C SER A 51 6.84 0.90 -9.77
N ALA A 52 6.86 1.98 -9.00
CA ALA A 52 8.10 2.59 -8.54
C ALA A 52 8.86 1.71 -7.55
N ALA A 53 8.16 1.01 -6.65
CA ALA A 53 8.80 0.04 -5.76
C ALA A 53 9.45 -1.11 -6.54
N LEU A 54 8.80 -1.59 -7.61
CA LEU A 54 9.42 -2.57 -8.51
C LEU A 54 10.67 -2.00 -9.18
N GLY A 55 10.59 -0.80 -9.76
CA GLY A 55 11.74 -0.14 -10.39
C GLY A 55 12.92 0.06 -9.44
N VAL A 56 12.65 0.51 -8.22
CA VAL A 56 13.66 0.62 -7.15
C VAL A 56 14.25 -0.75 -6.84
N LYS A 57 13.45 -1.81 -6.73
CA LYS A 57 13.95 -3.16 -6.43
C LYS A 57 14.85 -3.71 -7.54
N LEU A 58 14.53 -3.41 -8.79
CA LEU A 58 15.37 -3.77 -9.94
C LEU A 58 16.68 -2.98 -9.95
N ALA A 59 16.65 -1.70 -9.60
CA ALA A 59 17.85 -0.85 -9.51
C ALA A 59 18.71 -1.14 -8.27
N GLN A 60 18.10 -1.56 -7.16
CA GLN A 60 18.75 -1.88 -5.89
C GLN A 60 18.37 -3.31 -5.42
N PRO A 61 18.87 -4.38 -6.08
CA PRO A 61 18.43 -5.76 -5.82
C PRO A 61 18.66 -6.24 -4.40
N GLN A 62 19.66 -5.70 -3.70
CA GLN A 62 20.05 -6.12 -2.34
C GLN A 62 19.20 -5.45 -1.24
N SER A 63 18.64 -4.28 -1.51
CA SER A 63 17.93 -3.51 -0.49
C SER A 63 16.48 -3.99 -0.34
N GLU A 64 15.96 -3.89 0.88
CA GLU A 64 14.53 -4.15 1.14
C GLU A 64 13.72 -2.93 0.71
N VAL A 65 12.74 -3.13 -0.17
CA VAL A 65 11.92 -2.05 -0.72
C VAL A 65 10.51 -2.14 -0.15
N TYR A 66 10.03 -1.02 0.40
CA TYR A 66 8.71 -0.85 0.95
C TYR A 66 7.94 0.21 0.16
N SER A 67 6.68 -0.04 -0.11
CA SER A 67 5.77 0.91 -0.74
C SER A 67 4.64 1.23 0.23
N LEU A 68 4.46 2.50 0.59
CA LEU A 68 3.30 2.96 1.33
C LEU A 68 2.25 3.43 0.32
N VAL A 69 1.10 2.76 0.28
CA VAL A 69 0.06 2.98 -0.73
C VAL A 69 -1.32 3.10 -0.07
N GLY A 70 -2.15 4.00 -0.56
CA GLY A 70 -3.57 4.06 -0.19
C GLY A 70 -4.39 3.06 -1.01
N ASP A 71 -5.53 2.63 -0.49
CA ASP A 71 -6.55 1.86 -1.20
C ASP A 71 -6.91 2.44 -2.59
N GLY A 72 -7.12 3.75 -2.69
CA GLY A 72 -7.38 4.42 -3.98
C GLY A 72 -6.24 4.26 -4.98
N SER A 73 -4.99 4.54 -4.57
CA SER A 73 -3.81 4.36 -5.43
C SER A 73 -3.63 2.90 -5.85
N PHE A 74 -3.86 1.95 -4.93
CA PHE A 74 -3.76 0.53 -5.24
C PHE A 74 -4.81 0.10 -6.27
N MET A 75 -6.06 0.57 -6.15
CA MET A 75 -7.09 0.28 -7.16
C MET A 75 -6.75 0.85 -8.54
N MET A 76 -6.02 1.96 -8.62
CA MET A 76 -5.61 2.55 -9.89
C MET A 76 -4.53 1.74 -10.61
N LEU A 77 -3.48 1.31 -9.90
CA LEU A 77 -2.40 0.54 -10.53
C LEU A 77 -1.67 -0.37 -9.53
N HIS A 78 -1.99 -1.66 -9.57
CA HIS A 78 -1.32 -2.71 -8.80
C HIS A 78 -0.89 -3.91 -9.66
N SER A 79 -1.08 -3.85 -10.97
CA SER A 79 -0.79 -4.97 -11.89
C SER A 79 0.68 -5.38 -11.90
N GLU A 80 1.60 -4.46 -11.58
CA GLU A 80 3.04 -4.74 -11.47
C GLU A 80 3.41 -5.73 -10.35
N LEU A 81 2.45 -6.12 -9.49
CA LEU A 81 2.60 -7.30 -8.64
C LEU A 81 2.91 -8.56 -9.45
N VAL A 82 2.32 -8.71 -10.65
CA VAL A 82 2.61 -9.83 -11.55
C VAL A 82 4.06 -9.80 -12.00
N THR A 83 4.54 -8.65 -12.47
CA THR A 83 5.92 -8.46 -12.91
C THR A 83 6.92 -8.71 -11.76
N SER A 84 6.61 -8.22 -10.55
CA SER A 84 7.41 -8.49 -9.34
C SER A 84 7.56 -9.99 -9.07
N LEU A 85 6.49 -10.77 -9.23
CA LEU A 85 6.52 -12.22 -9.07
C LEU A 85 7.31 -12.91 -10.19
N GLN A 86 7.10 -12.50 -11.45
CA GLN A 86 7.79 -13.03 -12.62
C GLN A 86 9.31 -12.86 -12.51
N GLU A 87 9.76 -11.67 -12.19
CA GLU A 87 11.18 -11.32 -12.07
C GLU A 87 11.80 -11.74 -10.73
N ARG A 88 10.99 -12.32 -9.83
CA ARG A 88 11.39 -12.64 -8.44
C ARG A 88 11.95 -11.41 -7.70
N ALA A 89 11.51 -10.22 -8.10
CA ALA A 89 11.90 -8.93 -7.55
C ALA A 89 10.98 -8.59 -6.37
N LYS A 90 11.30 -9.13 -5.18
CA LYS A 90 10.48 -8.97 -3.96
C LYS A 90 10.33 -7.50 -3.57
N ILE A 91 9.09 -7.01 -3.59
CA ILE A 91 8.68 -5.73 -3.00
C ILE A 91 7.71 -5.95 -1.83
N ASN A 92 7.70 -5.03 -0.87
CA ASN A 92 6.79 -5.09 0.28
C ASN A 92 5.76 -3.96 0.17
N ILE A 93 4.48 -4.29 -0.01
CA ILE A 93 3.40 -3.30 -0.09
C ILE A 93 2.74 -3.13 1.27
N VAL A 94 2.63 -1.89 1.71
CA VAL A 94 1.94 -1.46 2.93
C VAL A 94 0.73 -0.65 2.51
N LEU A 95 -0.41 -1.32 2.44
CA LEU A 95 -1.67 -0.71 2.04
C LEU A 95 -2.41 -0.17 3.26
N LEU A 96 -2.79 1.11 3.21
CA LEU A 96 -3.70 1.72 4.16
C LEU A 96 -5.10 1.80 3.56
N ASP A 97 -6.02 1.07 4.15
CA ASP A 97 -7.42 0.97 3.73
C ASP A 97 -8.28 1.85 4.64
N ASN A 98 -8.84 2.92 4.08
CA ASN A 98 -9.79 3.79 4.77
C ASN A 98 -11.14 3.87 4.02
N MET A 99 -11.31 3.02 3.00
CA MET A 99 -12.48 2.94 2.12
C MET A 99 -12.86 4.27 1.45
N ALA A 100 -11.87 5.13 1.18
CA ALA A 100 -12.11 6.46 0.63
C ALA A 100 -10.89 7.08 -0.07
N ASN A 101 -11.15 8.08 -0.91
CA ASN A 101 -10.15 9.09 -1.26
C ASN A 101 -9.97 10.07 -0.07
N GLY A 102 -9.44 9.57 1.04
CA GLY A 102 -9.48 10.23 2.35
C GLY A 102 -8.87 11.63 2.42
N CYS A 103 -7.79 11.89 1.67
CA CYS A 103 -7.19 13.23 1.59
C CYS A 103 -8.19 14.26 1.03
N ILE A 104 -8.89 13.90 -0.04
CA ILE A 104 -9.90 14.76 -0.69
C ILE A 104 -11.11 14.91 0.24
N ASN A 105 -11.51 13.82 0.91
CA ASN A 105 -12.60 13.87 1.88
C ASN A 105 -12.32 14.85 3.03
N ASN A 106 -11.11 14.80 3.60
CA ASN A 106 -10.73 15.73 4.66
C ASN A 106 -10.75 17.19 4.18
N LEU A 107 -10.26 17.46 2.97
CA LEU A 107 -10.31 18.79 2.39
C LEU A 107 -11.75 19.29 2.19
N GLN A 108 -12.68 18.43 1.76
CA GLN A 108 -14.11 18.77 1.67
C GLN A 108 -14.66 19.17 3.05
N MET A 109 -14.47 18.34 4.06
CA MET A 109 -14.95 18.59 5.42
C MET A 109 -14.34 19.87 6.03
N GLU A 110 -13.05 20.12 5.79
CA GLU A 110 -12.35 21.33 6.27
C GLU A 110 -12.88 22.63 5.64
N HIS A 111 -13.44 22.56 4.42
CA HIS A 111 -14.05 23.70 3.74
C HIS A 111 -15.58 23.79 3.97
N GLY A 112 -16.10 23.07 4.96
CA GLY A 112 -17.49 23.20 5.42
C GLY A 112 -18.54 22.50 4.57
N MET A 113 -18.13 21.54 3.73
CA MET A 113 -19.05 20.65 3.02
C MET A 113 -18.98 19.24 3.59
N ASP A 114 -20.11 18.53 3.57
CA ASP A 114 -20.13 17.10 3.89
C ASP A 114 -19.39 16.28 2.82
N SER A 115 -19.03 15.05 3.18
CA SER A 115 -18.44 14.09 2.24
C SER A 115 -19.32 13.92 1.00
N PHE A 116 -18.74 14.15 -0.18
CA PHE A 116 -19.44 14.00 -1.45
C PHE A 116 -18.55 13.31 -2.49
N GLY A 117 -18.89 12.06 -2.81
CA GLY A 117 -18.24 11.28 -3.87
C GLY A 117 -16.80 10.85 -3.60
N THR A 118 -16.33 11.03 -2.36
CA THR A 118 -14.95 10.72 -1.94
C THR A 118 -14.86 9.39 -1.19
N GLU A 119 -15.93 8.95 -0.54
CA GLU A 119 -16.03 7.62 0.08
C GLU A 119 -16.50 6.56 -0.93
N PHE A 120 -15.96 5.35 -0.84
CA PHE A 120 -16.40 4.23 -1.68
C PHE A 120 -17.70 3.67 -1.13
N ARG A 121 -18.83 4.23 -1.55
CA ARG A 121 -20.17 3.85 -1.08
C ARG A 121 -21.03 3.22 -2.18
N PHE A 122 -21.91 2.32 -1.77
CA PHE A 122 -22.99 1.86 -2.63
C PHE A 122 -23.98 2.99 -2.93
N ARG A 123 -24.66 2.89 -4.07
CA ARG A 123 -25.75 3.79 -4.43
C ARG A 123 -26.99 3.46 -3.57
N CYS A 124 -27.55 4.47 -2.93
CA CYS A 124 -28.84 4.42 -2.26
C CYS A 124 -29.96 4.36 -3.31
N ALA A 125 -30.88 3.40 -3.20
CA ALA A 125 -31.92 3.19 -4.21
C ALA A 125 -32.96 4.32 -4.20
N GLU A 126 -33.24 4.88 -3.02
CA GLU A 126 -34.25 5.91 -2.79
C GLU A 126 -33.77 7.29 -3.27
N SER A 127 -32.57 7.70 -2.85
CA SER A 127 -32.02 9.01 -3.21
C SER A 127 -31.26 9.02 -4.55
N GLY A 128 -30.87 7.83 -5.04
CA GLY A 128 -30.00 7.70 -6.20
C GLY A 128 -28.56 8.18 -5.96
N GLN A 129 -28.21 8.61 -4.75
CA GLN A 129 -26.88 9.15 -4.41
C GLN A 129 -25.96 8.07 -3.80
N LEU A 130 -24.65 8.34 -3.70
CA LEU A 130 -23.67 7.44 -3.08
C LEU A 130 -23.68 7.54 -1.54
N GLN A 131 -24.84 7.23 -0.94
CA GLN A 131 -25.08 7.36 0.51
C GLN A 131 -25.32 5.99 1.18
N GLY A 132 -25.15 4.89 0.45
CA GLY A 132 -25.26 3.54 1.01
C GLY A 132 -24.09 3.18 1.94
N GLY A 133 -24.04 1.90 2.31
CA GLY A 133 -22.90 1.34 3.04
C GLY A 133 -21.58 1.47 2.26
N LEU A 134 -20.46 1.36 2.97
CA LEU A 134 -19.14 1.31 2.35
C LEU A 134 -18.97 0.03 1.53
N VAL A 135 -18.27 0.13 0.40
CA VAL A 135 -17.93 -0.99 -0.47
C VAL A 135 -16.73 -1.74 0.14
N PRO A 136 -16.91 -2.98 0.61
CA PRO A 136 -15.84 -3.70 1.28
C PRO A 136 -14.91 -4.34 0.24
N VAL A 137 -13.84 -3.66 -0.13
CA VAL A 137 -12.81 -4.22 -1.03
C VAL A 137 -11.80 -5.02 -0.22
N ASP A 138 -11.60 -6.27 -0.61
CA ASP A 138 -10.62 -7.14 0.04
C ASP A 138 -9.28 -7.14 -0.69
N PHE A 139 -8.47 -6.11 -0.43
CA PHE A 139 -7.16 -5.95 -1.08
C PHE A 139 -6.18 -7.09 -0.79
N ALA A 140 -6.26 -7.72 0.38
CA ALA A 140 -5.42 -8.85 0.72
C ALA A 140 -5.78 -10.09 -0.11
N THR A 141 -7.07 -10.29 -0.41
CA THR A 141 -7.51 -11.36 -1.31
C THR A 141 -7.16 -11.03 -2.76
N VAL A 142 -7.30 -9.77 -3.21
CA VAL A 142 -6.87 -9.32 -4.55
C VAL A 142 -5.38 -9.63 -4.78
N ALA A 143 -4.51 -9.19 -3.85
CA ALA A 143 -3.08 -9.46 -3.96
C ALA A 143 -2.74 -10.96 -3.82
N ALA A 144 -3.44 -11.70 -2.97
CA ALA A 144 -3.28 -13.15 -2.89
C ALA A 144 -3.71 -13.87 -4.18
N GLY A 145 -4.70 -13.33 -4.90
CA GLY A 145 -5.15 -13.82 -6.20
C GLY A 145 -4.05 -13.78 -7.27
N TYR A 146 -3.13 -12.82 -7.19
CA TYR A 146 -1.93 -12.78 -8.02
C TYR A 146 -0.84 -13.76 -7.56
N GLY A 147 -0.94 -14.30 -6.34
CA GLY A 147 0.08 -15.15 -5.73
C GLY A 147 0.97 -14.44 -4.70
N CYS A 148 0.66 -13.19 -4.33
CA CYS A 148 1.39 -12.48 -3.29
C CYS A 148 1.10 -13.08 -1.90
N LYS A 149 2.09 -13.01 -1.02
CA LYS A 149 1.87 -13.31 0.40
C LYS A 149 1.24 -12.09 1.07
N THR A 150 0.09 -12.27 1.71
CA THR A 150 -0.67 -11.17 2.30
C THR A 150 -0.93 -11.37 3.78
N TRP A 151 -1.12 -10.25 4.48
CA TRP A 151 -1.47 -10.20 5.90
C TRP A 151 -2.43 -9.04 6.11
N ARG A 152 -3.45 -9.24 6.96
CA ARG A 152 -4.34 -8.17 7.40
C ARG A 152 -4.00 -7.79 8.82
N VAL A 153 -4.01 -6.49 9.09
CA VAL A 153 -3.74 -5.95 10.42
C VAL A 153 -4.82 -4.95 10.76
N ASN A 154 -5.72 -5.34 11.66
CA ASN A 154 -6.85 -4.52 12.10
C ASN A 154 -6.62 -3.98 13.53
N ASP A 155 -5.45 -4.23 14.12
CA ASP A 155 -5.05 -3.75 15.44
C ASP A 155 -3.61 -3.23 15.36
N ALA A 156 -3.43 -1.97 15.75
CA ALA A 156 -2.15 -1.28 15.79
C ALA A 156 -1.08 -2.01 16.63
N ARG A 157 -1.46 -2.91 17.54
CA ARG A 157 -0.53 -3.73 18.34
C ARG A 157 0.07 -4.91 17.58
N ARG A 158 -0.46 -5.28 16.41
CA ARG A 158 -0.05 -6.48 15.63
C ARG A 158 0.83 -6.19 14.40
N THR A 159 1.27 -4.96 14.20
CA THR A 159 1.86 -4.49 12.93
C THR A 159 3.32 -4.89 12.66
N THR A 160 3.84 -5.98 13.22
CA THR A 160 5.20 -6.45 12.87
C THR A 160 5.12 -7.76 12.09
N PRO A 161 5.38 -7.76 10.77
CA PRO A 161 5.72 -9.00 10.09
C PRO A 161 7.01 -9.49 10.76
N ARG A 162 6.97 -10.64 11.43
CA ARG A 162 8.20 -11.33 11.86
C ARG A 162 8.96 -11.75 10.59
N ALA A 163 9.78 -10.85 10.07
CA ALA A 163 10.80 -11.16 9.08
C ALA A 163 11.71 -12.25 9.69
N GLY A 164 11.63 -13.48 9.19
CA GLY A 164 12.58 -14.53 9.54
C GLY A 164 12.04 -15.91 9.92
N ARG A 165 10.73 -16.13 10.12
CA ARG A 165 10.22 -17.53 10.28
C ARG A 165 9.87 -18.13 8.93
N ARG A 166 10.72 -19.03 8.42
CA ARG A 166 10.32 -20.04 7.43
C ARG A 166 9.06 -20.73 7.98
N ALA A 167 7.95 -20.63 7.26
CA ALA A 167 6.78 -21.44 7.56
C ALA A 167 7.14 -22.92 7.38
N PRO A 168 6.56 -23.84 8.17
CA PRO A 168 6.74 -25.27 7.93
C PRO A 168 6.33 -25.59 6.50
N ARG A 169 7.17 -26.35 5.78
CA ARG A 169 6.88 -26.86 4.45
C ARG A 169 5.55 -27.62 4.50
N ASN A 170 4.48 -27.03 4.01
CA ASN A 170 3.32 -27.82 3.60
C ASN A 170 3.75 -28.60 2.36
N ARG A 171 4.04 -29.87 2.56
CA ARG A 171 3.98 -30.87 1.49
C ARG A 171 2.52 -30.92 1.04
N GLN A 172 2.23 -30.40 -0.14
CA GLN A 172 1.26 -30.89 -1.13
C GLN A 172 0.85 -29.77 -2.08
N HIS A 173 1.50 -29.72 -3.25
CA HIS A 173 0.85 -30.01 -4.53
C HIS A 173 1.95 -30.19 -5.58
N PRO A 174 2.15 -31.40 -6.14
CA PRO A 174 2.93 -31.52 -7.36
C PRO A 174 2.09 -30.95 -8.52
N ASP A 175 2.80 -30.39 -9.49
CA ASP A 175 2.32 -30.01 -10.82
C ASP A 175 1.43 -28.77 -10.90
N ARG A 176 2.07 -27.59 -10.97
CA ARG A 176 1.82 -26.58 -12.01
C ARG A 176 3.13 -25.87 -12.35
N HIS A 177 3.51 -25.95 -13.62
CA HIS A 177 4.68 -25.31 -14.21
C HIS A 177 4.56 -23.78 -14.19
#